data_AF-A0A937PQW2-F1
#
_entry.id   AF-A0A937PQW2-F1
#
_cell.length_a   1.000
_cell.length_b   1.000
_cell.length_c   1.000
_cell.angle_alpha   90.00
_cell.angle_beta   90.00
_cell.angle_gamma   90.00
#
_symmetry.space_group_name_H-M   'P 1'
#
loop_
_entity.id
_entity.type
_entity.pdbx_description
1 polymer ?
#
loop_
_entity_poly.entity_id
_entity_poly.type
_entity_poly.pdbx_seq_one_letter_code
_entity_poly.pdbx_strand_id
1 'polypeptide(L)'
;MDRFGPLLGIVVVVALVVAGVWAFTHSSDEHGDNNADFPDGIHYLCAEADCGHEFTITVKQRAEYNKAHYGESYPCPKCNRNEKNPIRAGRCKNCQRYFKVGRGAAVTTCPHCKQPVTP
;
A
#
# COMPACT_ATOMS: atom_id res chain seq x y z
N MET A 1 -42.34 19.17 -35.87
CA MET A 1 -42.15 17.78 -35.42
C MET A 1 -40.67 17.43 -35.51
N ASP A 2 -39.93 18.01 -34.57
CA ASP A 2 -38.79 17.47 -33.80
C ASP A 2 -37.71 16.64 -34.51
N ARG A 3 -37.06 17.23 -35.53
CA ARG A 3 -35.75 16.75 -36.04
C ARG A 3 -34.63 16.80 -34.98
N PHE A 4 -34.88 17.42 -33.83
CA PHE A 4 -33.94 17.52 -32.71
C PHE A 4 -33.98 16.30 -31.77
N GLY A 5 -35.03 15.48 -31.80
CA GLY A 5 -35.16 14.28 -30.96
C GLY A 5 -34.00 13.27 -31.07
N PRO A 6 -33.59 12.85 -32.29
CA PRO A 6 -32.52 11.86 -32.43
C PRO A 6 -31.13 12.42 -32.08
N LEU A 7 -30.88 13.70 -32.36
CA LEU A 7 -29.61 14.35 -32.01
C LEU A 7 -29.46 14.49 -30.49
N LEU A 8 -30.55 14.86 -29.80
CA LEU A 8 -30.54 14.96 -28.35
C LEU A 8 -30.26 13.59 -27.71
N GLY A 9 -30.86 12.51 -28.25
CA GLY A 9 -30.62 11.15 -27.79
C GLY A 9 -29.15 10.71 -27.93
N ILE A 10 -28.53 11.01 -29.07
CA ILE A 10 -27.11 10.69 -29.30
C ILE A 10 -26.21 11.45 -28.32
N VAL A 11 -26.47 12.74 -28.10
CA VAL A 11 -25.67 13.57 -27.17
C VAL A 11 -25.75 13.01 -25.74
N VAL A 12 -26.93 12.60 -25.28
CA VAL A 12 -27.10 12.01 -23.95
C VAL A 12 -26.34 10.70 -23.81
N VAL A 13 -26.43 9.81 -24.80
CA VAL A 13 -25.70 8.53 -24.77
C VAL A 13 -24.19 8.75 -24.75
N VAL A 14 -23.68 9.66 -25.58
CA VAL A 14 -22.25 10.00 -25.60
C VAL A 14 -21.81 10.59 -24.27
N ALA A 15 -22.58 11.51 -23.68
CA ALA A 15 -22.27 12.09 -22.38
C ALA A 15 -22.22 11.04 -21.26
N LEU A 16 -23.15 10.07 -21.26
CA LEU A 16 -23.16 8.98 -20.29
C LEU A 16 -21.97 8.02 -20.47
N VAL A 17 -21.59 7.70 -21.70
CA VAL A 17 -20.42 6.88 -21.98
C VAL A 17 -19.14 7.58 -21.52
N VAL A 18 -18.99 8.87 -21.83
CA VAL A 18 -17.83 9.66 -21.39
C VAL A 18 -17.77 9.75 -19.87
N ALA A 19 -18.90 10.03 -19.20
CA ALA A 19 -18.97 10.06 -17.75
C ALA A 19 -18.65 8.69 -17.12
N GLY A 20 -19.12 7.59 -17.73
CA GLY A 20 -18.81 6.23 -17.30
C GLY A 20 -17.33 5.87 -17.44
N VAL A 21 -16.70 6.22 -18.57
CA VAL A 21 -15.26 6.01 -18.79
C VAL A 21 -14.44 6.88 -17.83
N TRP A 22 -14.82 8.14 -17.64
CA TRP A 22 -14.15 9.04 -16.71
C TRP A 22 -14.26 8.53 -15.26
N ALA A 23 -15.45 8.13 -14.82
CA ALA A 23 -15.66 7.54 -13.51
C ALA A 23 -14.89 6.23 -13.34
N PHE A 24 -14.86 5.34 -14.33
CA PHE A 24 -14.11 4.08 -14.24
C PHE A 24 -12.59 4.30 -14.16
N THR A 25 -12.07 5.27 -14.92
CA THR A 25 -10.64 5.60 -14.90
C THR A 25 -10.21 6.36 -13.65
N HIS A 26 -11.07 7.22 -13.08
CA HIS A 26 -10.76 8.03 -11.89
C HIS A 26 -11.23 7.43 -10.56
N SER A 27 -12.12 6.43 -10.57
CA SER A 27 -12.53 5.68 -9.36
C SER A 27 -11.42 4.79 -8.80
N SER A 28 -10.28 4.70 -9.47
CA SER A 28 -9.16 3.84 -9.04
C SER A 28 -8.27 4.48 -7.96
N ASP A 29 -8.45 5.78 -7.66
CA ASP A 29 -7.48 6.55 -6.85
C ASP A 29 -7.90 6.84 -5.40
N GLU A 30 -9.12 6.52 -4.98
CA GLU A 30 -9.53 6.83 -3.63
C GLU A 30 -9.17 5.69 -2.67
N HIS A 31 -7.97 5.79 -2.10
CA HIS A 31 -7.45 5.08 -0.91
C HIS A 31 -6.53 3.88 -1.12
N GLY A 32 -5.70 3.88 -2.17
CA GLY A 32 -4.67 2.86 -2.18
C GLY A 32 -3.65 2.90 -3.28
N ASP A 33 -2.53 3.51 -2.96
CA ASP A 33 -1.32 2.70 -2.92
C ASP A 33 -0.48 3.04 -1.70
N ASN A 34 -0.47 4.29 -1.23
CA ASN A 34 0.31 4.73 -0.07
C ASN A 34 -0.23 6.08 0.45
N ASN A 35 0.16 6.54 1.64
CA ASN A 35 -0.27 7.84 2.19
C ASN A 35 0.93 8.73 2.55
N ALA A 36 0.70 9.97 3.00
CA ALA A 36 1.78 10.90 3.34
C ALA A 36 2.73 10.35 4.42
N ASP A 37 2.24 9.50 5.32
CA ASP A 37 3.04 8.87 6.37
C ASP A 37 3.84 7.65 5.86
N PHE A 38 3.36 7.00 4.80
CA PHE A 38 3.93 5.77 4.21
C PHE A 38 3.96 5.87 2.69
N PRO A 39 4.69 6.83 2.08
CA PRO A 39 4.66 7.08 0.63
C PRO A 39 5.19 5.89 -0.19
N ASP A 40 6.11 5.13 0.39
CA ASP A 40 6.69 3.91 -0.20
C ASP A 40 6.02 2.62 0.33
N GLY A 41 5.08 2.75 1.25
CA GLY A 41 4.33 1.67 1.87
C GLY A 41 4.85 1.20 3.20
N ILE A 42 4.23 0.13 3.68
CA ILE A 42 4.50 -0.42 5.00
C ILE A 42 5.48 -1.57 4.80
N HIS A 43 6.70 -1.34 5.25
CA HIS A 43 7.77 -2.32 5.17
C HIS A 43 7.70 -3.31 6.34
N TYR A 44 7.86 -4.58 6.01
CA TYR A 44 7.83 -5.69 6.94
C TYR A 44 9.07 -6.57 6.79
N LEU A 45 9.50 -7.13 7.90
CA LEU A 45 10.51 -8.18 7.97
C LEU A 45 9.88 -9.42 8.61
N CYS A 46 9.98 -10.57 7.94
CA CYS A 46 9.55 -11.83 8.52
C CYS A 46 10.37 -12.12 9.79
N ALA A 47 9.70 -12.40 10.91
CA ALA A 47 10.35 -12.68 12.19
C ALA A 47 10.86 -14.13 12.30
N GLU A 48 10.57 -14.98 11.31
CA GLU A 48 11.07 -16.34 11.28
C GLU A 48 12.56 -16.40 10.97
N ALA A 49 13.29 -17.16 11.78
CA ALA A 49 14.75 -17.23 11.78
C ALA A 49 15.34 -17.76 10.47
N ASP A 50 14.60 -18.65 9.79
CA ASP A 50 14.97 -19.28 8.52
C ASP A 50 14.48 -18.48 7.29
N CYS A 51 13.49 -17.60 7.46
CA CYS A 51 12.89 -16.87 6.35
C CYS A 51 13.57 -15.53 6.10
N GLY A 52 13.60 -14.66 7.11
CA GLY A 52 14.18 -13.31 7.04
C GLY A 52 13.69 -12.45 5.87
N HIS A 53 12.55 -12.80 5.24
CA HIS A 53 12.10 -12.15 4.02
C HIS A 53 11.61 -10.74 4.29
N GLU A 54 12.13 -9.80 3.51
CA GLU A 54 11.73 -8.40 3.48
C GLU A 54 10.65 -8.22 2.42
N PHE A 55 9.55 -7.56 2.79
CA PHE A 55 8.47 -7.28 1.85
C PHE A 55 7.80 -5.96 2.20
N THR A 56 7.13 -5.38 1.21
CA THR A 56 6.40 -4.11 1.35
C THR A 56 4.96 -4.35 0.94
N ILE A 57 4.03 -3.83 1.72
CA ILE A 57 2.61 -3.82 1.35
C ILE A 57 2.09 -2.39 1.33
N THR A 58 1.13 -2.15 0.46
CA THR A 58 0.41 -0.88 0.40
C THR A 58 -0.49 -0.72 1.61
N VAL A 59 -0.83 0.53 1.92
CA VAL A 59 -1.83 0.83 2.97
C VAL A 59 -3.17 0.16 2.62
N LYS A 60 -3.52 0.10 1.34
CA LYS A 60 -4.71 -0.58 0.82
C LYS A 60 -4.68 -2.09 1.03
N GLN A 61 -3.61 -2.77 0.65
CA GLN A 61 -3.45 -4.21 0.90
C GLN A 61 -3.60 -4.54 2.39
N ARG A 62 -3.01 -3.69 3.25
CA ARG A 62 -3.19 -3.86 4.70
C ARG A 62 -4.63 -3.63 5.15
N ALA A 63 -5.30 -2.61 4.63
CA ALA A 63 -6.69 -2.31 4.97
C ALA A 63 -7.63 -3.43 4.49
N GLU A 64 -7.45 -3.93 3.27
CA GLU A 64 -8.20 -5.06 2.70
C GLU A 64 -8.00 -6.33 3.53
N TYR A 65 -6.75 -6.64 3.90
CA TYR A 65 -6.47 -7.76 4.80
C TYR A 65 -7.19 -7.61 6.15
N ASN A 66 -7.09 -6.44 6.77
CA ASN A 66 -7.71 -6.16 8.07
C ASN A 66 -9.25 -6.23 8.04
N LYS A 67 -9.91 -6.06 6.89
CA LYS A 67 -11.38 -6.21 6.79
C LYS A 67 -11.82 -7.65 7.09
N ALA A 68 -11.04 -8.64 6.65
CA ALA A 68 -11.33 -10.06 6.85
C ALA A 68 -10.61 -10.64 8.08
N HIS A 69 -9.47 -10.08 8.45
CA HIS A 69 -8.54 -10.62 9.44
C HIS A 69 -8.23 -9.60 10.54
N TYR A 70 -9.27 -8.97 11.08
CA TYR A 70 -9.10 -7.88 12.04
C TYR A 70 -8.31 -8.35 13.28
N GLY A 71 -7.19 -7.67 13.55
CA GLY A 71 -6.30 -7.98 14.68
C GLY A 71 -5.23 -9.02 14.36
N GLU A 72 -5.28 -9.68 13.20
CA GLU A 72 -4.22 -10.56 12.74
C GLU A 72 -3.09 -9.79 12.06
N SER A 73 -1.88 -10.36 12.07
CA SER A 73 -0.78 -9.81 11.28
C SER A 73 -0.85 -10.28 9.84
N TYR A 74 -0.39 -9.43 8.93
CA TYR A 74 -0.30 -9.77 7.51
C TYR A 74 0.68 -10.93 7.29
N PRO A 75 0.36 -11.96 6.50
CA PRO A 75 1.24 -13.11 6.25
C PRO A 75 2.54 -12.73 5.57
N CYS A 76 3.63 -13.43 5.88
CA CYS A 76 4.83 -13.34 5.05
C CYS A 76 4.59 -14.06 3.70
N PRO A 77 4.76 -13.39 2.55
CA PRO A 77 4.46 -13.98 1.24
C PRO A 77 5.39 -15.14 0.85
N LYS A 78 6.56 -15.26 1.50
CA LYS A 78 7.55 -16.31 1.18
C LYS A 78 7.30 -17.62 1.93
N CYS A 79 7.06 -17.56 3.24
CA CYS A 79 6.86 -18.76 4.06
C CYS A 79 5.39 -19.04 4.40
N ASN A 80 4.49 -18.11 4.10
CA ASN A 80 3.06 -18.19 4.40
C ASN A 80 2.75 -18.50 5.88
N ARG A 81 3.68 -18.17 6.78
CA ARG A 81 3.52 -18.35 8.23
C ARG A 81 3.02 -17.07 8.88
N ASN A 82 1.98 -17.21 9.71
CA ASN A 82 1.39 -16.14 10.52
C ASN A 82 1.79 -16.22 11.99
N GLU A 83 2.41 -17.31 12.42
CA GLU A 83 2.69 -17.60 13.83
C GLU A 83 3.63 -16.59 14.47
N LYS A 84 4.63 -16.12 13.71
CA LYS A 84 5.50 -15.01 14.13
C LYS A 84 5.20 -13.80 13.27
N ASN A 85 4.21 -13.04 13.73
CA ASN A 85 3.82 -11.71 13.26
C ASN A 85 5.01 -10.97 12.60
N PRO A 86 4.99 -10.71 11.28
CA PRO A 86 6.04 -9.92 10.67
C PRO A 86 6.12 -8.57 11.36
N ILE A 87 7.36 -8.19 11.64
CA ILE A 87 7.65 -6.98 12.37
C ILE A 87 7.77 -5.83 11.39
N ARG A 88 7.27 -4.65 11.80
CA ARG A 88 7.51 -3.44 11.01
C ARG A 88 9.00 -3.18 10.90
N ALA A 89 9.42 -2.90 9.68
CA ALA A 89 10.79 -2.55 9.34
C ALA A 89 10.85 -1.10 8.85
N GLY A 90 11.99 -0.46 9.05
CA GLY A 90 12.35 0.78 8.39
C GLY A 90 13.31 0.46 7.26
N ARG A 91 13.32 1.27 6.20
CA ARG A 91 14.27 1.17 5.09
C ARG A 91 15.22 2.35 5.14
N CYS A 92 16.52 2.09 5.17
CA CYS A 92 17.50 3.17 5.20
C CYS A 92 17.65 3.80 3.80
N LYS A 93 17.43 5.12 3.66
CA LYS A 93 17.59 5.84 2.38
C LYS A 93 19.02 5.78 1.82
N ASN A 94 20.03 5.61 2.68
CA ASN A 94 21.43 5.58 2.24
C ASN A 94 21.88 4.21 1.73
N CYS A 95 21.68 3.15 2.53
CA CYS A 95 22.17 1.81 2.19
C CYS A 95 21.07 0.87 1.68
N GLN A 96 19.82 1.33 1.65
CA GLN A 96 18.65 0.62 1.13
C GLN A 96 18.30 -0.68 1.88
N ARG A 97 19.02 -1.02 2.96
CA ARG A 97 18.74 -2.19 3.81
C ARG A 97 17.63 -1.92 4.81
N TYR A 98 16.87 -2.97 5.12
CA TYR A 98 15.81 -2.93 6.11
C TYR A 98 16.36 -3.17 7.51
N PHE A 99 15.71 -2.58 8.50
CA PHE A 99 16.05 -2.75 9.91
C PHE A 99 14.79 -2.78 10.78
N LYS A 100 14.88 -3.47 11.92
CA LYS A 100 13.76 -3.57 12.87
C LYS A 100 13.50 -2.21 13.53
N VAL A 101 12.25 -1.76 13.55
CA VAL A 101 11.85 -0.55 14.28
C VAL A 101 11.25 -0.98 15.61
N GLY A 102 11.94 -0.68 16.72
CA GLY A 102 11.44 -0.96 18.05
C GLY A 102 10.27 -0.04 18.41
N ARG A 103 9.28 -0.53 19.18
CA ARG A 103 8.26 0.35 19.78
C ARG A 103 8.95 1.20 20.85
N GLY A 104 8.99 2.52 20.66
CA GLY A 104 9.45 3.49 21.67
C GLY A 104 10.89 3.97 21.55
N ALA A 105 11.70 3.41 20.65
CA ALA A 105 13.04 3.93 20.37
C ALA A 105 13.03 4.57 18.97
N ALA A 106 13.24 5.89 18.91
CA ALA A 106 13.56 6.55 17.66
C ALA A 106 14.90 5.98 17.18
N VAL A 107 14.87 5.20 16.10
CA VAL A 107 16.11 4.80 15.43
C VAL A 107 16.63 6.06 14.77
N THR A 108 17.75 6.59 15.25
CA THR A 108 18.41 7.78 14.69
C THR A 108 19.53 7.41 13.73
N THR A 109 20.07 6.20 13.84
CA THR A 109 21.20 5.71 13.03
C THR A 109 20.92 4.32 12.46
N CYS A 110 21.21 4.11 11.17
CA CYS A 110 21.06 2.82 10.51
C CYS A 110 22.04 1.78 11.10
N PRO A 111 21.58 0.59 11.49
CA PRO A 111 22.47 -0.44 12.04
C PRO A 111 23.47 -1.00 11.03
N HIS A 112 23.16 -0.90 9.73
CA HIS A 112 23.98 -1.46 8.64
C HIS A 112 25.07 -0.52 8.15
N CYS A 113 24.73 0.74 7.83
CA CYS A 113 25.71 1.71 7.29
C CYS A 113 26.17 2.77 8.29
N LYS A 114 25.64 2.76 9.52
CA LYS A 114 25.96 3.72 10.59
C LYS A 114 25.67 5.19 10.26
N GLN A 115 24.97 5.46 9.15
CA GLN A 115 24.53 6.81 8.80
C GLN A 115 23.17 7.13 9.42
N PRO A 116 22.85 8.42 9.60
CA PRO A 116 21.54 8.84 10.10
C PRO A 116 20.40 8.25 9.25
N VAL A 117 19.38 7.74 9.91
CA VAL A 117 18.11 7.42 9.24
C VAL A 117 17.26 8.68 9.24
N THR A 118 17.23 9.34 8.10
CA THR A 118 16.31 10.45 7.87
C THR A 118 14.87 9.91 7.92
N PRO A 119 13.96 10.57 8.65
CA PRO A 119 12.53 10.26 8.58
C PRO A 119 12.00 10.36 7.14
#